data_AF-A0A0G3CF25-F1
#
_entry.id   AF-A0A0G3CF25-F1
#
_cell.length_a   1.000
_cell.length_b   1.000
_cell.length_c   1.000
_cell.angle_alpha   90.00
_cell.angle_beta   90.00
_cell.angle_gamma   90.00
#
_symmetry.space_group_name_H-M   'P 1'
#
loop_
_entity.id
_entity.type
_entity.pdbx_description
1 polymer ?
#
loop_
_entity_poly.entity_id
_entity_poly.type
_entity_poly.pdbx_seq_one_letter_code
_entity_poly.pdbx_strand_id
1 'polypeptide(L)'
;MSIEKIQGYTYGKTENMSPLNLEDLKLLKEAVMFTQEDEKYLKKAGEVLEDQVEEIIDTWYGFVGSHPHLLYYFTSPDGIPNEEYLAAVRKRFSKWILDTCNRNYDQAWLDYQYEI
;
A
#
# COMPACT_ATOMS: atom_id res chain seq x y z
N MET A 1 -10.64 12.97 -13.65
CA MET A 1 -10.41 13.56 -12.32
C MET A 1 -8.92 13.77 -12.16
N SER A 2 -8.48 14.99 -11.88
CA SER A 2 -7.08 15.25 -11.57
C SER A 2 -6.70 14.43 -10.35
N ILE A 3 -5.73 13.52 -10.48
CA ILE A 3 -5.16 12.79 -9.33
C ILE A 3 -4.55 13.87 -8.44
N GLU A 4 -5.26 14.20 -7.37
CA GLU A 4 -4.78 15.12 -6.35
C GLU A 4 -3.43 14.59 -5.86
N LYS A 5 -2.42 15.47 -5.76
CA LYS A 5 -1.08 15.07 -5.34
C LYS A 5 -1.16 14.49 -3.92
N ILE A 6 -1.00 13.18 -3.78
CA ILE A 6 -1.03 12.50 -2.47
C ILE A 6 0.26 12.83 -1.71
N GLN A 7 0.13 13.52 -0.57
CA GLN A 7 1.28 13.93 0.23
C GLN A 7 2.05 12.71 0.77
N GLY A 8 3.37 12.72 0.56
CA GLY A 8 4.26 11.63 0.96
C GLY A 8 4.20 10.38 0.08
N TYR A 9 3.41 10.38 -1.00
CA TYR A 9 3.44 9.30 -1.99
C TYR A 9 4.54 9.57 -3.04
N THR A 10 5.62 8.81 -2.96
CA THR A 10 6.88 9.04 -3.70
C THR A 10 7.21 7.93 -4.70
N TYR A 11 6.22 7.11 -5.12
CA TYR A 11 6.44 6.01 -6.08
C TYR A 11 7.19 6.48 -7.34
N GLY A 12 8.26 5.76 -7.69
CA GLY A 12 9.13 6.06 -8.82
C GLY A 12 10.04 7.28 -8.61
N LYS A 13 10.09 7.83 -7.39
CA LYS A 13 10.92 8.97 -6.97
C LYS A 13 11.50 8.77 -5.57
N THR A 14 11.74 7.52 -5.18
CA THR A 14 12.38 7.21 -3.90
C THR A 14 13.81 7.73 -3.89
N GLU A 15 14.31 8.10 -2.72
CA GLU A 15 15.69 8.58 -2.58
C GLU A 15 16.69 7.43 -2.63
N ASN A 16 16.25 6.25 -2.19
CA ASN A 16 17.04 5.03 -2.14
C ASN A 16 16.49 3.99 -3.12
N MET A 17 17.40 3.18 -3.67
CA MET A 17 17.04 1.96 -4.41
C MET A 17 16.82 0.81 -3.42
N SER A 18 15.96 -0.13 -3.80
CA SER A 18 15.80 -1.37 -3.03
C SER A 18 17.13 -2.12 -2.93
N PRO A 19 17.45 -2.73 -1.79
CA PRO A 19 18.57 -3.66 -1.70
C PRO A 19 18.31 -4.97 -2.48
N LEU A 20 17.07 -5.21 -2.93
CA LEU A 20 16.66 -6.36 -3.72
C LEU A 20 16.54 -5.99 -5.20
N ASN A 21 16.82 -6.95 -6.07
CA ASN A 21 16.68 -6.81 -7.52
C ASN A 21 15.58 -7.73 -8.08
N LEU A 22 15.41 -7.72 -9.41
CA LEU A 22 14.36 -8.49 -10.09
C LEU A 22 14.54 -10.01 -10.00
N GLU A 23 15.76 -10.53 -9.83
CA GLU A 23 15.96 -11.96 -9.59
C GLU A 23 15.50 -12.35 -8.19
N ASP A 24 15.79 -11.52 -7.17
CA ASP A 24 15.30 -11.73 -5.81
C ASP A 24 13.77 -11.74 -5.79
N LEU A 25 13.14 -10.79 -6.50
CA LEU A 25 11.68 -10.72 -6.64
C LEU A 25 11.11 -11.95 -7.36
N LYS A 26 11.78 -12.43 -8.41
CA LYS A 26 11.35 -13.63 -9.13
C LYS A 26 11.35 -14.85 -8.20
N LEU A 27 12.43 -15.06 -7.44
CA LEU A 27 12.51 -16.16 -6.47
C LEU A 27 11.47 -16.01 -5.35
N LEU A 28 11.22 -14.78 -4.89
CA LEU A 28 10.20 -14.52 -3.90
C LEU A 28 8.78 -14.79 -4.43
N LYS A 29 8.49 -14.43 -5.69
CA LYS A 29 7.23 -14.80 -6.38
C LYS A 29 7.06 -16.32 -6.43
N GLU A 30 8.11 -17.06 -6.81
CA GLU A 30 8.08 -18.53 -6.82
C GLU A 30 7.79 -19.11 -5.42
N ALA A 31 8.42 -18.56 -4.37
CA ALA A 31 8.24 -18.99 -2.99
C ALA A 31 6.80 -18.81 -2.48
N VAL A 32 6.09 -17.78 -2.94
CA VAL A 32 4.68 -17.53 -2.63
C VAL A 32 3.72 -18.04 -3.70
N MET A 33 4.22 -18.83 -4.66
CA MET A 33 3.47 -19.41 -5.78
C MET A 33 2.75 -18.38 -6.67
N PHE A 34 3.28 -17.16 -6.76
CA PHE A 34 2.72 -16.08 -7.57
C PHE A 34 3.16 -16.22 -9.04
N THR A 35 2.19 -16.31 -9.93
CA THR A 35 2.34 -16.59 -11.36
C THR A 35 1.69 -15.50 -12.23
N GLN A 36 1.76 -15.67 -13.56
CA GLN A 36 1.07 -14.78 -14.50
C GLN A 36 -0.46 -14.82 -14.37
N GLU A 37 -1.04 -15.95 -13.93
CA GLU A 37 -2.49 -16.00 -13.69
C GLU A 37 -2.86 -15.13 -12.49
N ASP A 38 -2.03 -15.09 -11.45
CA ASP A 38 -2.21 -14.19 -10.31
C ASP A 38 -2.13 -12.73 -10.73
N GLU A 39 -1.15 -12.35 -11.57
CA GLU A 39 -1.07 -10.98 -12.12
C GLU A 39 -2.35 -10.58 -12.88
N LYS A 40 -2.90 -11.50 -13.67
CA LYS A 40 -4.14 -11.29 -14.41
C LYS A 40 -5.35 -11.14 -13.49
N TYR A 41 -5.48 -11.98 -12.46
CA TYR A 41 -6.59 -11.87 -11.51
C TYR A 41 -6.44 -10.69 -10.55
N LEU A 42 -5.21 -10.28 -10.23
CA LEU A 42 -4.94 -9.13 -9.41
C LEU A 42 -5.32 -7.82 -10.13
N LYS A 43 -5.09 -7.74 -11.45
CA LYS A 43 -5.62 -6.63 -12.27
C LYS A 43 -7.15 -6.58 -12.27
N LYS A 44 -7.81 -7.74 -12.40
CA LYS A 44 -9.28 -7.83 -12.29
C LYS A 44 -9.79 -7.41 -10.90
N ALA A 45 -9.07 -7.78 -9.84
CA ALA A 45 -9.39 -7.32 -8.49
C ALA A 45 -9.30 -5.79 -8.40
N GLY A 46 -8.29 -5.17 -9.03
CA GLY A 46 -8.20 -3.71 -9.15
C GLY A 46 -9.44 -3.07 -9.74
N GLU A 47 -9.95 -3.62 -10.86
CA GLU A 47 -11.19 -3.14 -11.50
C GLU A 47 -12.43 -3.27 -10.59
N VAL A 48 -12.50 -4.35 -9.80
CA VAL A 48 -13.62 -4.61 -8.87
C VAL A 48 -13.55 -3.73 -7.63
N LEU A 49 -12.34 -3.44 -7.14
CA LEU A 49 -12.15 -2.73 -5.87
C LEU A 49 -12.08 -1.20 -6.04
N GLU A 50 -11.89 -0.69 -7.25
CA GLU A 50 -11.61 0.74 -7.50
C GLU A 50 -12.67 1.68 -6.90
N ASP A 51 -13.95 1.34 -7.01
CA ASP A 51 -15.06 2.13 -6.45
C ASP A 51 -15.39 1.79 -4.99
N GLN A 52 -14.70 0.81 -4.39
CA GLN A 52 -14.91 0.34 -3.02
C GLN A 52 -13.76 0.70 -2.07
N VAL A 53 -12.71 1.37 -2.54
CA VAL A 53 -11.49 1.63 -1.76
C VAL A 53 -11.79 2.33 -0.42
N GLU A 54 -12.67 3.33 -0.39
CA GLU A 54 -12.98 4.03 0.86
C GLU A 54 -13.68 3.13 1.88
N GLU A 55 -14.61 2.26 1.45
CA GLU A 55 -15.30 1.31 2.34
C GLU A 55 -14.35 0.25 2.90
N ILE A 56 -13.41 -0.22 2.07
CA ILE A 56 -12.35 -1.16 2.50
C ILE A 56 -11.47 -0.52 3.57
N ILE A 57 -11.09 0.73 3.35
CA ILE A 57 -10.24 1.48 4.26
C ILE A 57 -10.97 1.81 5.56
N ASP A 58 -12.26 2.16 5.51
CA ASP A 58 -13.10 2.30 6.71
C ASP A 58 -13.15 1.01 7.52
N THR A 59 -13.33 -0.12 6.85
CA THR A 59 -13.32 -1.44 7.51
C THR A 59 -11.98 -1.73 8.17
N TRP A 60 -10.87 -1.46 7.47
CA TRP A 60 -9.52 -1.66 8.00
C TRP A 60 -9.22 -0.77 9.21
N TYR A 61 -9.50 0.55 9.12
CA TYR A 61 -9.27 1.46 10.23
C TYR A 61 -10.24 1.25 11.38
N GLY A 62 -11.46 0.77 11.11
CA GLY A 62 -12.38 0.30 12.15
C GLY A 62 -11.80 -0.88 12.94
N PHE A 63 -11.21 -1.86 12.24
CA PHE A 63 -10.50 -2.96 12.89
C PHE A 63 -9.31 -2.44 13.73
N VAL A 64 -8.42 -1.63 13.18
CA VAL A 64 -7.26 -1.08 13.91
C VAL A 64 -7.72 -0.25 15.13
N GLY A 65 -8.66 0.66 14.93
CA GLY A 65 -9.19 1.56 15.96
C GLY A 65 -9.93 0.83 17.09
N SER A 66 -10.49 -0.36 16.82
CA SER A 66 -11.14 -1.19 17.83
C SER A 66 -10.16 -1.93 18.76
N HIS A 67 -8.85 -1.88 18.49
CA HIS A 67 -7.81 -2.54 19.28
C HIS A 67 -6.77 -1.53 19.78
N PRO A 68 -6.76 -1.16 21.08
CA PRO A 68 -5.89 -0.10 21.60
C PRO A 68 -4.40 -0.30 21.31
N HIS A 69 -3.91 -1.55 21.35
CA HIS A 69 -2.51 -1.88 21.07
C HIS A 69 -2.14 -1.79 19.58
N LEU A 70 -3.12 -1.78 18.66
CA LEU A 70 -2.90 -1.52 17.24
C LEU A 70 -3.03 -0.03 16.94
N LEU A 71 -4.04 0.63 17.51
CA LEU A 71 -4.22 2.07 17.38
C LEU A 71 -3.02 2.87 17.94
N TYR A 72 -2.31 2.31 18.92
CA TYR A 72 -1.09 2.85 19.49
C TYR A 72 -0.09 3.38 18.44
N TYR A 73 0.10 2.68 17.32
CA TYR A 73 1.03 3.09 16.26
C TYR A 73 0.63 4.38 15.53
N PHE A 74 -0.58 4.87 15.78
CA PHE A 74 -1.10 6.13 15.26
C PHE A 74 -1.30 7.19 16.36
N THR A 75 -0.80 6.95 17.57
CA THR A 75 -0.93 7.90 18.68
C THR A 75 0.24 8.87 18.75
N SER A 76 -0.06 10.07 19.25
CA SER A 76 0.95 11.03 19.71
C SER A 76 1.61 10.54 21.00
N PRO A 77 2.73 11.15 21.46
CA PRO A 77 3.42 10.72 22.69
C PRO A 77 2.58 10.75 23.97
N ASP A 78 1.45 11.46 23.97
CA ASP A 78 0.46 11.51 25.06
C ASP A 78 -0.54 10.33 25.04
N GLY A 79 -0.45 9.44 24.04
CA GLY A 79 -1.33 8.29 23.87
C GLY A 79 -2.66 8.60 23.17
N ILE A 80 -2.87 9.82 22.69
CA ILE A 80 -4.08 10.21 21.95
C ILE A 80 -3.86 9.96 20.45
N PRO A 81 -4.81 9.36 19.72
CA PRO A 81 -4.71 9.19 18.27
C PRO A 81 -4.45 10.50 17.54
N ASN A 82 -3.48 10.50 16.64
CA ASN A 82 -3.17 11.63 15.79
C ASN A 82 -4.00 11.54 14.50
N GLU A 83 -5.13 12.26 14.48
CA GLU A 83 -6.08 12.25 13.37
C GLU A 83 -5.48 12.76 12.06
N GLU A 84 -4.58 13.76 12.11
CA GLU A 84 -3.90 14.27 10.91
C GLU A 84 -2.97 13.21 10.30
N TYR A 85 -2.26 12.47 11.15
CA TYR A 85 -1.41 11.37 10.72
C TYR A 85 -2.23 10.22 10.12
N LEU A 86 -3.32 9.82 10.79
CA LEU A 86 -4.27 8.82 10.27
C LEU A 86 -4.81 9.21 8.89
N ALA A 87 -5.31 10.44 8.75
CA ALA A 87 -5.85 10.94 7.49
C ALA A 87 -4.81 10.99 6.37
N ALA A 88 -3.55 11.33 6.69
CA ALA A 88 -2.47 11.33 5.71
C ALA A 88 -2.06 9.93 5.26
N VAL A 89 -1.96 8.97 6.19
CA VAL A 89 -1.64 7.56 5.88
C VAL A 89 -2.77 6.92 5.09
N ARG A 90 -4.02 7.20 5.46
CA ARG A 90 -5.23 6.71 4.78
C ARG A 90 -5.18 6.93 3.27
N LYS A 91 -4.77 8.12 2.82
CA LYS A 91 -4.66 8.45 1.38
C LYS A 91 -3.61 7.57 0.68
N ARG A 92 -2.47 7.31 1.33
CA ARG A 92 -1.42 6.44 0.76
C ARG A 92 -1.81 4.97 0.78
N PHE A 93 -2.49 4.51 1.83
CA PHE A 93 -3.04 3.16 1.88
C PHE A 93 -4.05 2.93 0.75
N SER A 94 -5.00 3.85 0.57
CA SER A 94 -5.97 3.80 -0.53
C SER A 94 -5.28 3.65 -1.89
N LYS A 95 -4.20 4.42 -2.10
CA LYS A 95 -3.37 4.30 -3.30
C LYS A 95 -2.61 2.98 -3.40
N TRP A 96 -2.12 2.43 -2.29
CA TRP A 96 -1.43 1.15 -2.23
C TRP A 96 -2.33 -0.03 -2.63
N ILE A 97 -3.63 -0.02 -2.29
CA ILE A 97 -4.59 -1.03 -2.76
C ILE A 97 -4.60 -1.06 -4.30
N LEU A 98 -4.72 0.12 -4.92
CA LEU A 98 -4.74 0.24 -6.37
C LEU A 98 -3.38 -0.08 -6.99
N ASP A 99 -2.28 0.31 -6.36
CA ASP A 99 -0.95 0.02 -6.89
C ASP A 99 -0.62 -1.46 -6.85
N THR A 100 -1.00 -2.16 -5.78
CA THR A 100 -0.92 -3.63 -5.68
C THR A 100 -1.62 -4.28 -6.87
N CYS A 101 -2.78 -3.76 -7.27
CA CYS A 101 -3.55 -4.34 -8.37
C CYS A 101 -3.06 -3.96 -9.77
N ASN A 102 -2.58 -2.73 -9.94
CA ASN A 102 -2.41 -2.14 -11.27
C ASN A 102 -0.95 -1.92 -11.69
N ARG A 103 0.01 -1.95 -10.77
CA ARG A 103 1.43 -1.76 -11.11
C ARG A 103 2.04 -3.06 -11.65
N ASN A 104 3.01 -2.90 -12.54
CA ASN A 104 3.94 -3.98 -12.83
C ASN A 104 4.91 -4.10 -11.67
N TYR A 105 5.18 -5.32 -11.21
CA TYR A 105 6.16 -5.55 -10.14
C TYR A 105 7.56 -5.53 -10.75
N ASP A 106 8.02 -4.32 -11.05
CA ASP A 106 9.32 -3.99 -11.64
C ASP A 106 10.25 -3.34 -10.59
N GLN A 107 11.40 -2.80 -11.03
CA GLN A 107 12.35 -2.21 -10.09
C GLN A 107 11.77 -0.98 -9.38
N ALA A 108 10.96 -0.15 -10.05
CA ALA A 108 10.33 1.00 -9.41
C ALA A 108 9.32 0.56 -8.35
N TRP A 109 8.64 -0.57 -8.56
CA TRP A 109 7.79 -1.17 -7.55
C TRP A 109 8.61 -1.69 -6.35
N LEU A 110 9.74 -2.38 -6.59
CA LEU A 110 10.64 -2.86 -5.54
C LEU A 110 11.25 -1.72 -4.72
N ASP A 111 11.68 -0.64 -5.38
CA ASP A 111 12.21 0.54 -4.70
C ASP A 111 11.14 1.14 -3.77
N TYR A 112 9.88 1.13 -4.21
CA TYR A 112 8.77 1.59 -3.36
C TYR A 112 8.37 0.57 -2.28
N GLN A 113 8.57 -0.74 -2.48
CA GLN A 113 8.40 -1.73 -1.41
C GLN A 113 9.41 -1.52 -0.27
N TYR A 114 10.62 -1.04 -0.58
CA TYR A 114 11.64 -0.74 0.43
C TYR A 114 11.36 0.59 1.16
N GLU A 115 10.72 1.55 0.49
CA GLU A 115 10.34 2.84 1.07
C GLU A 115 9.17 2.73 2.07
N ILE A 116 8.27 1.75 1.89
CA ILE A 116 7.12 1.47 2.78
C ILE A 116 7.59 0.78 4.06
#